data_AF-A0A1G6QK80-F1
#
_entry.id   AF-A0A1G6QK80-F1
#
_cell.length_a   1.000
_cell.length_b   1.000
_cell.length_c   1.000
_cell.angle_alpha   90.00
_cell.angle_beta   90.00
_cell.angle_gamma   90.00
#
_symmetry.space_group_name_H-M   'P 1'
#
loop_
_entity.id
_entity.type
_entity.pdbx_description
1 polymer ?
#
loop_
_entity_poly.entity_id
_entity_poly.type
_entity_poly.pdbx_seq_one_letter_code
_entity_poly.pdbx_strand_id
1 'polypeptide(L)'
;MKLRTTLAAVLLAAVVPVAAACGTTAEAASATSGTSTSASADSSTTDGTTDTGGPGGGMAQGGGPGGIDVSSVTTEDQLVELVQEAYGDAGLGLHRGHQPIEDVLDEVLTISHDELHVRMDAGQNLAAVAEDLGIDPQTLIDALVAEYSPAIDTLLADGTITQDEADQYRAALEEAFSFRVNWDGEEATPTFSGLDA
;
A
#
# COMPACT_ATOMS: atom_id res chain seq x y z
N MET A 1 -5.44 12.51 39.85
CA MET A 1 -5.93 13.90 39.78
C MET A 1 -6.66 14.06 38.46
N LYS A 2 -7.97 14.35 38.49
CA LYS A 2 -8.80 14.50 37.28
C LYS A 2 -8.78 15.96 36.86
N LEU A 3 -8.17 16.28 35.72
CA LEU A 3 -8.22 17.61 35.12
C LEU A 3 -9.10 17.54 33.87
N ARG A 4 -10.22 18.27 33.95
CA ARG A 4 -11.20 18.51 32.88
C ARG A 4 -10.90 19.91 32.33
N THR A 5 -10.65 20.04 31.03
CA THR A 5 -10.35 21.35 30.42
C THR A 5 -10.93 21.38 29.00
N THR A 6 -12.21 21.74 28.88
CA THR A 6 -12.76 22.93 28.20
C THR A 6 -12.80 22.89 26.67
N LEU A 7 -14.01 22.68 26.16
CA LEU A 7 -14.53 23.12 24.86
C LEU A 7 -14.25 24.62 24.62
N ALA A 8 -13.84 24.97 23.41
CA ALA A 8 -14.03 26.30 22.84
C ALA A 8 -14.36 26.17 21.35
N ALA A 9 -15.62 26.47 21.01
CA ALA A 9 -16.10 26.67 19.66
C ALA A 9 -15.94 28.15 19.27
N VAL A 10 -15.40 28.45 18.09
CA VAL A 10 -15.53 29.76 17.43
C VAL A 10 -15.70 29.56 15.93
N LEU A 11 -16.86 30.03 15.43
CA LEU A 11 -17.27 30.20 14.04
C LEU A 11 -16.46 31.32 13.34
N LEU A 12 -16.17 31.16 12.05
CA LEU A 12 -16.35 32.26 11.08
C LEU A 12 -16.49 31.74 9.64
N ALA A 13 -17.62 32.06 9.01
CA ALA A 13 -17.89 31.87 7.59
C ALA A 13 -17.27 33.00 6.75
N ALA A 14 -16.78 32.67 5.55
CA ALA A 14 -16.55 33.63 4.48
C ALA A 14 -16.96 33.02 3.13
N VAL A 15 -18.03 33.58 2.56
CA VAL A 15 -18.56 33.34 1.22
C VAL A 15 -17.92 34.36 0.26
N VAL A 16 -17.46 33.93 -0.92
CA VAL A 16 -17.10 34.82 -2.05
C VAL A 16 -17.61 34.19 -3.37
N PRO A 17 -18.11 34.98 -4.34
CA PRO A 17 -19.12 34.55 -5.31
C PRO A 17 -18.60 34.12 -6.70
N VAL A 18 -19.52 33.47 -7.42
CA VAL A 18 -19.54 33.11 -8.84
C VAL A 18 -19.28 34.31 -9.77
N ALA A 19 -18.45 34.09 -10.80
CA ALA A 19 -18.44 34.90 -12.02
C ALA A 19 -18.50 33.98 -13.26
N ALA A 20 -19.64 34.04 -13.95
CA ALA A 20 -19.80 33.57 -15.31
C ALA A 20 -19.46 34.71 -16.28
N ALA A 21 -18.71 34.43 -17.34
CA ALA A 21 -18.68 35.28 -18.52
C ALA A 21 -18.42 34.44 -19.78
N CYS A 22 -19.44 34.39 -20.63
CA CYS A 22 -19.39 33.97 -22.02
C CYS A 22 -18.38 34.81 -22.82
N GLY A 23 -17.68 34.16 -23.75
CA GLY A 23 -16.88 34.82 -24.78
C GLY A 23 -16.80 33.95 -26.02
N THR A 24 -17.86 34.00 -26.83
CA THR A 24 -17.97 33.43 -28.18
C THR A 24 -17.34 34.39 -29.18
N THR A 25 -16.35 33.94 -29.96
CA THR A 25 -16.22 34.30 -31.38
C THR A 25 -15.48 33.20 -32.12
N ALA A 26 -16.13 32.74 -33.18
CA ALA A 26 -15.73 31.72 -34.13
C ALA A 26 -14.76 32.25 -35.22
N GLU A 27 -14.45 31.35 -36.16
CA GLU A 27 -14.03 31.57 -37.56
C GLU A 27 -12.52 31.29 -37.82
N ALA A 28 -12.08 30.43 -38.75
CA ALA A 28 -12.74 29.52 -39.68
C ALA A 28 -11.77 28.43 -40.18
N ALA A 29 -12.37 27.27 -40.48
CA ALA A 29 -12.14 26.37 -41.60
C ALA A 29 -10.72 26.05 -42.10
N SER A 30 -10.40 24.76 -42.14
CA SER A 30 -10.39 24.05 -43.42
C SER A 30 -10.65 22.56 -43.24
N ALA A 31 -11.58 22.07 -44.05
CA ALA A 31 -11.91 20.67 -44.20
C ALA A 31 -10.75 19.89 -44.83
N THR A 32 -10.52 18.68 -44.35
CA THR A 32 -10.16 17.57 -45.23
C THR A 32 -10.77 16.28 -44.70
N SER A 33 -11.45 15.58 -45.59
CA SER A 33 -12.08 14.29 -45.35
C SER A 33 -11.02 13.21 -45.21
N GLY A 34 -11.09 12.43 -44.15
CA GLY A 34 -10.36 11.17 -43.98
C GLY A 34 -11.30 10.14 -43.38
N THR A 35 -11.79 9.24 -44.22
CA THR A 35 -12.59 8.07 -43.84
C THR A 35 -11.72 7.02 -43.15
N SER A 36 -12.39 6.15 -42.39
CA SER A 36 -11.94 4.84 -41.89
C SER A 36 -11.18 4.93 -40.55
N THR A 37 -11.41 4.14 -39.52
CA THR A 37 -12.12 2.85 -39.35
C THR A 37 -12.19 2.61 -37.85
N SER A 38 -13.28 2.00 -37.39
CA SER A 38 -13.40 1.44 -36.04
C SER A 38 -12.25 0.48 -35.74
N ALA A 39 -11.59 0.64 -34.59
CA ALA A 39 -10.81 -0.42 -33.97
C ALA A 39 -10.80 -0.19 -32.45
N SER A 40 -11.41 -1.14 -31.75
CA SER A 40 -11.22 -1.37 -30.32
C SER A 40 -9.76 -1.72 -30.04
N ALA A 41 -9.22 -1.23 -28.93
CA ALA A 41 -8.05 -1.77 -28.24
C ALA A 41 -8.46 -1.73 -26.76
N ASP A 42 -8.92 -2.83 -26.16
CA ASP A 42 -8.19 -4.05 -25.80
C ASP A 42 -7.09 -3.78 -24.78
N SER A 43 -7.54 -3.82 -23.52
CA SER A 43 -6.88 -4.41 -22.35
C SER A 43 -5.55 -5.09 -22.65
N SER A 44 -4.46 -4.45 -22.24
CA SER A 44 -3.15 -5.08 -22.19
C SER A 44 -2.98 -5.77 -20.84
N THR A 45 -3.33 -7.04 -20.79
CA THR A 45 -2.74 -8.00 -19.85
C THR A 45 -1.23 -8.03 -20.05
N THR A 46 -0.46 -7.61 -19.04
CA THR A 46 0.96 -7.95 -18.97
C THR A 46 1.11 -9.30 -18.30
N ASP A 47 1.22 -10.32 -19.15
CA ASP A 47 1.71 -11.65 -18.86
C ASP A 47 3.21 -11.55 -18.54
N GLY A 48 3.57 -11.61 -17.26
CA GLY A 48 4.94 -11.70 -16.78
C GLY A 48 5.46 -13.12 -16.91
N THR A 49 5.94 -13.49 -18.10
CA THR A 49 6.63 -14.76 -18.34
C THR A 49 7.99 -14.75 -17.63
N THR A 50 8.16 -15.60 -16.62
CA THR A 50 9.50 -15.96 -16.12
C THR A 50 10.11 -16.99 -17.07
N ASP A 51 10.98 -16.49 -17.95
CA ASP A 51 11.97 -17.27 -18.69
C ASP A 51 13.12 -17.65 -17.75
N THR A 52 13.21 -18.92 -17.38
CA THR A 52 14.48 -19.54 -16.94
C THR A 52 14.58 -20.94 -17.51
N GLY A 53 15.39 -21.08 -18.56
CA GLY A 53 15.80 -22.37 -19.09
C GLY A 53 16.83 -23.08 -18.19
N GLY A 54 16.63 -24.38 -17.96
CA GLY A 54 17.64 -25.27 -17.37
C GLY A 54 17.06 -26.59 -16.85
N PRO A 55 17.39 -27.76 -17.43
CA PRO A 55 16.89 -29.04 -16.98
C PRO A 55 17.78 -29.65 -15.89
N GLY A 56 17.21 -29.96 -14.73
CA GLY A 56 17.77 -30.95 -13.80
C GLY A 56 17.76 -30.52 -12.33
N GLY A 57 16.97 -31.24 -11.53
CA GLY A 57 17.03 -31.22 -10.06
C GLY A 57 15.69 -30.84 -9.45
N GLY A 58 14.98 -31.83 -8.90
CA GLY A 58 13.73 -31.60 -8.17
C GLY A 58 13.95 -30.68 -6.99
N MET A 59 13.26 -29.55 -6.98
CA MET A 59 13.05 -28.73 -5.80
C MET A 59 11.54 -28.69 -5.57
N ALA A 60 11.18 -28.87 -4.30
CA ALA A 60 9.82 -28.91 -3.83
C ALA A 60 8.99 -27.75 -4.40
N GLN A 61 7.71 -28.04 -4.57
CA GLN A 61 6.64 -27.12 -4.91
C GLN A 61 6.64 -25.88 -3.99
N GLY A 62 7.50 -24.90 -4.26
CA GLY A 62 7.49 -23.58 -3.65
C GLY A 62 6.44 -22.73 -4.37
N GLY A 63 5.46 -22.25 -3.61
CA GLY A 63 4.36 -21.43 -4.12
C GLY A 63 4.86 -20.26 -4.96
N GLY A 64 4.15 -19.96 -6.05
CA GLY A 64 4.22 -18.62 -6.63
C GLY A 64 3.82 -17.57 -5.57
N PRO A 65 4.05 -16.28 -5.84
CA PRO A 65 3.86 -15.19 -4.88
C PRO A 65 2.37 -15.01 -4.53
N GLY A 66 1.85 -15.90 -3.68
CA GLY A 66 0.63 -15.72 -2.92
C GLY A 66 1.08 -15.22 -1.57
N GLY A 67 0.77 -13.97 -1.27
CA GLY A 67 1.05 -13.38 0.04
C GLY A 67 0.52 -14.27 1.15
N ILE A 68 1.20 -14.23 2.30
CA ILE A 68 0.77 -15.00 3.47
C ILE A 68 -0.54 -14.40 3.96
N ASP A 69 -1.62 -15.20 3.90
CA ASP A 69 -2.89 -14.82 4.51
C ASP A 69 -2.71 -14.69 6.03
N VAL A 70 -2.97 -13.51 6.59
CA VAL A 70 -2.84 -13.22 8.05
C VAL A 70 -3.58 -14.26 8.89
N SER A 71 -4.74 -14.72 8.42
CA SER A 71 -5.56 -15.73 9.08
C SER A 71 -5.01 -17.16 9.05
N SER A 72 -4.00 -17.44 8.21
CA SER A 72 -3.38 -18.76 8.07
C SER A 72 -2.11 -18.93 8.93
N VAL A 73 -1.59 -17.85 9.48
CA VAL A 73 -0.36 -17.83 10.28
C VAL A 73 -0.59 -18.55 11.61
N THR A 74 0.10 -19.68 11.79
CA THR A 74 -0.07 -20.57 12.96
C THR A 74 1.25 -20.96 13.63
N THR A 75 2.40 -20.64 13.01
CA THR A 75 3.73 -20.91 13.57
C THR A 75 4.56 -19.65 13.58
N GLU A 76 5.55 -19.59 14.48
CA GLU A 76 6.46 -18.46 14.59
C GLU A 76 7.24 -18.22 13.29
N ASP A 77 7.69 -19.27 12.61
CA ASP A 77 8.35 -19.14 11.29
C ASP A 77 7.45 -18.42 10.26
N GLN A 78 6.15 -18.74 10.23
CA GLN A 78 5.19 -18.04 9.34
C GLN A 78 5.00 -16.59 9.77
N LEU A 79 5.10 -16.28 11.05
CA LEU A 79 5.04 -14.91 11.56
C LEU A 79 6.30 -14.12 11.14
N VAL A 80 7.48 -14.75 11.14
CA VAL A 80 8.71 -14.14 10.61
C VAL A 80 8.56 -13.82 9.13
N GLU A 81 8.02 -14.75 8.34
CA GLU A 81 7.74 -14.51 6.92
C GLU A 81 6.69 -13.41 6.71
N LEU A 82 5.65 -13.34 7.56
CA LEU A 82 4.63 -12.28 7.51
C LEU A 82 5.26 -10.90 7.76
N VAL A 83 6.16 -10.77 8.73
CA VAL A 83 6.89 -9.51 9.00
C VAL A 83 7.81 -9.16 7.82
N GLN A 84 8.47 -10.15 7.21
CA GLN A 84 9.27 -9.89 6.01
C GLN A 84 8.41 -9.40 4.84
N GLU A 85 7.22 -9.97 4.65
CA GLU A 85 6.24 -9.54 3.65
C GLU A 85 5.68 -8.13 3.94
N ALA A 86 5.60 -7.72 5.20
CA ALA A 86 5.19 -6.36 5.57
C ALA A 86 6.14 -5.29 5.02
N TYR A 87 7.42 -5.63 4.80
CA TYR A 87 8.27 -4.78 3.98
C TYR A 87 7.74 -4.76 2.53
N GLY A 88 7.54 -5.90 1.89
CA GLY A 88 7.08 -5.96 0.51
C GLY A 88 8.24 -5.98 -0.50
N ASP A 89 7.89 -6.12 -1.77
CA ASP A 89 8.82 -6.49 -2.83
C ASP A 89 9.49 -5.26 -3.48
N ALA A 90 10.80 -5.09 -3.26
CA ALA A 90 11.57 -4.00 -3.87
C ALA A 90 11.69 -4.09 -5.39
N GLY A 91 11.54 -5.27 -5.99
CA GLY A 91 11.50 -5.48 -7.43
C GLY A 91 10.29 -4.86 -8.12
N LEU A 92 9.26 -4.46 -7.35
CA LEU A 92 8.06 -3.79 -7.85
C LEU A 92 8.15 -2.24 -7.76
N GLY A 93 9.33 -1.70 -7.45
CA GLY A 93 9.53 -0.26 -7.28
C GLY A 93 8.68 0.31 -6.15
N LEU A 94 8.28 1.58 -6.26
CA LEU A 94 7.54 2.29 -5.20
C LEU A 94 6.26 1.56 -4.77
N HIS A 95 5.64 0.78 -5.67
CA HIS A 95 4.42 0.03 -5.38
C HIS A 95 4.63 -1.07 -4.34
N ARG A 96 5.82 -1.66 -4.25
CA ARG A 96 6.19 -2.71 -3.28
C ARG A 96 5.22 -3.90 -3.14
N GLY A 97 4.30 -4.10 -4.10
CA GLY A 97 3.26 -5.13 -4.13
C GLY A 97 2.07 -4.88 -3.19
N HIS A 98 1.07 -4.09 -3.60
CA HIS A 98 -0.05 -3.69 -2.71
C HIS A 98 -1.12 -4.74 -2.42
N GLN A 99 -1.21 -5.82 -3.19
CA GLN A 99 -2.30 -6.80 -3.05
C GLN A 99 -2.58 -7.27 -1.61
N PRO A 100 -1.58 -7.62 -0.78
CA PRO A 100 -1.86 -8.04 0.60
C PRO A 100 -2.34 -6.91 1.53
N ILE A 101 -2.22 -5.64 1.13
CA ILE A 101 -2.59 -4.47 1.94
C ILE A 101 -3.64 -3.57 1.28
N GLU A 102 -4.18 -3.97 0.12
CA GLU A 102 -5.04 -3.15 -0.72
C GLU A 102 -6.27 -2.63 0.03
N ASP A 103 -6.93 -3.51 0.80
CA ASP A 103 -8.12 -3.15 1.57
C ASP A 103 -7.85 -2.00 2.57
N VAL A 104 -6.69 -2.01 3.22
CA VAL A 104 -6.27 -0.94 4.15
C VAL A 104 -5.96 0.35 3.40
N LEU A 105 -5.32 0.27 2.23
CA LEU A 105 -5.03 1.44 1.41
C LEU A 105 -6.33 2.13 0.95
N ASP A 106 -7.30 1.34 0.48
CA ASP A 106 -8.60 1.83 0.03
C ASP A 106 -9.39 2.48 1.18
N GLU A 107 -9.40 1.86 2.37
CA GLU A 107 -10.09 2.39 3.54
C GLU A 107 -9.46 3.69 4.07
N VAL A 108 -8.13 3.75 4.17
CA VAL A 108 -7.42 4.87 4.78
C VAL A 108 -7.22 6.03 3.81
N LEU A 109 -6.76 5.76 2.58
CA LEU A 109 -6.43 6.81 1.62
C LEU A 109 -7.66 7.39 0.94
N THR A 110 -8.79 6.67 0.92
CA THR A 110 -10.07 7.14 0.34
C THR A 110 -9.99 7.53 -1.14
N ILE A 111 -9.01 6.98 -1.85
CA ILE A 111 -8.84 7.07 -3.31
C ILE A 111 -8.95 5.68 -3.92
N SER A 112 -9.18 5.59 -5.23
CA SER A 112 -9.16 4.29 -5.89
C SER A 112 -7.74 3.77 -6.08
N HIS A 113 -7.60 2.45 -6.14
CA HIS A 113 -6.37 1.76 -6.52
C HIS A 113 -5.72 2.35 -7.79
N ASP A 114 -6.49 2.56 -8.86
CA ASP A 114 -5.99 3.16 -10.12
C ASP A 114 -5.38 4.55 -9.92
N GLU A 115 -5.98 5.36 -9.05
CA GLU A 115 -5.53 6.72 -8.79
C GLU A 115 -4.25 6.69 -7.93
N LEU A 116 -4.16 5.76 -6.98
CA LEU A 116 -2.94 5.50 -6.22
C LEU A 116 -1.79 5.12 -7.17
N HIS A 117 -2.03 4.21 -8.11
CA HIS A 117 -1.05 3.82 -9.12
C HIS A 117 -0.53 5.01 -9.93
N VAL A 118 -1.42 5.87 -10.43
CA VAL A 118 -1.03 7.06 -11.19
C VAL A 118 -0.11 7.98 -10.37
N ARG A 119 -0.39 8.17 -9.07
CA ARG A 119 0.46 8.97 -8.18
C ARG A 119 1.83 8.35 -7.96
N MET A 120 1.88 7.03 -7.81
CA MET A 120 3.13 6.31 -7.55
C MET A 120 4.00 6.20 -8.81
N ASP A 121 3.40 6.05 -9.99
CA ASP A 121 4.08 6.18 -11.28
C ASP A 121 4.65 7.60 -11.50
N ALA A 122 4.05 8.62 -10.88
CA ALA A 122 4.58 9.98 -10.85
C ALA A 122 5.71 10.16 -9.81
N GLY A 123 6.10 9.12 -9.08
CA GLY A 123 7.22 9.10 -8.16
C GLY A 123 6.86 9.35 -6.69
N GLN A 124 5.57 9.34 -6.32
CA GLN A 124 5.15 9.48 -4.93
C GLN A 124 5.23 8.13 -4.21
N ASN A 125 5.72 8.12 -2.97
CA ASN A 125 5.55 6.97 -2.07
C ASN A 125 4.22 7.08 -1.31
N LEU A 126 3.86 6.05 -0.56
CA LEU A 126 2.60 6.01 0.20
C LEU A 126 2.50 7.16 1.21
N ALA A 127 3.61 7.53 1.87
CA ALA A 127 3.64 8.67 2.78
C ALA A 127 3.27 9.98 2.08
N ALA A 128 3.90 10.27 0.94
CA ALA A 128 3.63 11.46 0.15
C ALA A 128 2.18 11.48 -0.38
N VAL A 129 1.65 10.32 -0.79
CA VAL A 129 0.24 10.21 -1.19
C VAL A 129 -0.69 10.51 -0.01
N ALA A 130 -0.43 9.95 1.17
CA ALA A 130 -1.23 10.20 2.36
C ALA A 130 -1.21 11.69 2.74
N GLU A 131 -0.02 12.31 2.76
CA GLU A 131 0.16 13.74 3.08
C GLU A 131 -0.60 14.65 2.10
N ASP A 132 -0.56 14.37 0.80
CA ASP A 132 -1.28 15.11 -0.22
C ASP A 132 -2.81 15.04 -0.04
N LEU A 133 -3.30 13.95 0.53
CA LEU A 133 -4.71 13.74 0.88
C LEU A 133 -5.07 14.33 2.25
N GLY A 134 -4.10 14.90 2.97
CA GLY A 134 -4.28 15.45 4.31
C GLY A 134 -4.39 14.39 5.40
N ILE A 135 -3.88 13.18 5.14
CA ILE A 135 -3.80 12.06 6.07
C ILE A 135 -2.38 12.00 6.62
N ASP A 136 -2.25 11.83 7.94
CA ASP A 136 -0.95 11.60 8.56
C ASP A 136 -0.44 10.21 8.14
N PRO A 137 0.78 10.07 7.56
CA PRO A 137 1.36 8.77 7.21
C PRO A 137 1.33 7.77 8.37
N GLN A 138 1.43 8.24 9.61
CA GLN A 138 1.34 7.37 10.78
C GLN A 138 -0.04 6.71 10.91
N THR A 139 -1.12 7.37 10.49
CA THR A 139 -2.47 6.76 10.47
C THR A 139 -2.50 5.55 9.53
N LEU A 140 -1.81 5.62 8.40
CA LEU A 140 -1.69 4.49 7.47
C LEU A 140 -0.87 3.35 8.07
N ILE A 141 0.28 3.66 8.69
CA ILE A 141 1.15 2.68 9.33
C ILE A 141 0.39 1.96 10.45
N ASP A 142 -0.30 2.70 11.32
CA ASP A 142 -1.07 2.13 12.43
C ASP A 142 -2.19 1.20 11.93
N ALA A 143 -2.86 1.55 10.83
CA ALA A 143 -3.89 0.72 10.23
C ALA A 143 -3.33 -0.59 9.65
N LEU A 144 -2.17 -0.54 9.01
CA LEU A 144 -1.46 -1.72 8.49
C LEU A 144 -1.00 -2.65 9.62
N VAL A 145 -0.44 -2.09 10.69
CA VAL A 145 -0.06 -2.86 11.90
C VAL A 145 -1.30 -3.50 12.53
N ALA A 146 -2.42 -2.78 12.59
CA ALA A 146 -3.67 -3.30 13.12
C ALA A 146 -4.22 -4.47 12.29
N GLU A 147 -4.11 -4.42 10.96
CA GLU A 147 -4.54 -5.49 10.07
C GLU A 147 -3.73 -6.79 10.27
N TYR A 148 -2.44 -6.68 10.56
CA TYR A 148 -1.54 -7.84 10.68
C TYR A 148 -1.46 -8.38 12.13
N SER A 149 -1.80 -7.56 13.11
CA SER A 149 -1.85 -7.92 14.53
C SER A 149 -2.63 -9.19 14.90
N PRO A 150 -3.74 -9.56 14.24
CA PRO A 150 -4.48 -10.79 14.55
C PRO A 150 -3.66 -12.08 14.43
N ALA A 151 -2.64 -12.12 13.55
CA ALA A 151 -1.72 -13.25 13.49
C ALA A 151 -0.91 -13.39 14.78
N ILE A 152 -0.40 -12.27 15.30
CA ILE A 152 0.34 -12.23 16.57
C ILE A 152 -0.58 -12.64 17.74
N ASP A 153 -1.80 -12.11 17.78
CA ASP A 153 -2.79 -12.44 18.82
C ASP A 153 -3.15 -13.94 18.83
N THR A 154 -3.21 -14.57 17.66
CA THR A 154 -3.48 -16.00 17.52
C THR A 154 -2.36 -16.83 18.15
N LEU A 155 -1.10 -16.55 17.78
CA LEU A 155 0.06 -17.27 18.33
C LEU A 155 0.24 -17.03 19.85
N LEU A 156 -0.08 -15.83 20.32
CA LEU A 156 -0.06 -15.50 21.75
C LEU A 156 -1.14 -16.29 22.51
N ALA A 157 -2.35 -16.38 21.97
CA ALA A 157 -3.46 -17.13 22.57
C ALA A 157 -3.19 -18.64 22.60
N ASP A 158 -2.53 -19.16 21.56
CA ASP A 158 -2.10 -20.56 21.48
C ASP A 158 -0.90 -20.87 22.40
N GLY A 159 -0.22 -19.84 22.89
CA GLY A 159 0.98 -19.96 23.73
C GLY A 159 2.24 -20.34 22.96
N THR A 160 2.23 -20.18 21.63
CA THR A 160 3.40 -20.37 20.77
C THR A 160 4.44 -19.29 21.04
N ILE A 161 4.00 -18.05 21.30
CA ILE A 161 4.84 -16.92 21.69
C ILE A 161 4.40 -16.38 23.06
N THR A 162 5.31 -15.68 23.72
CA THR A 162 5.08 -14.95 24.96
C THR A 162 4.56 -13.53 24.69
N GLN A 163 4.08 -12.84 25.73
CA GLN A 163 3.66 -11.44 25.61
C GLN A 163 4.80 -10.53 25.17
N ASP A 164 6.01 -10.74 25.70
CA ASP A 164 7.18 -9.92 25.37
C ASP A 164 7.58 -10.11 23.88
N GLU A 165 7.44 -11.32 23.35
CA GLU A 165 7.65 -11.60 21.92
C GLU A 165 6.55 -10.99 21.06
N ALA A 166 5.28 -11.08 21.48
CA ALA A 166 4.17 -10.46 20.77
C ALA A 166 4.36 -8.94 20.63
N ASP A 167 4.83 -8.27 21.68
CA ASP A 167 5.13 -6.83 21.65
C ASP A 167 6.29 -6.52 20.69
N GLN A 168 7.33 -7.37 20.66
CA GLN A 168 8.45 -7.23 19.74
C GLN A 168 8.04 -7.46 18.27
N TYR A 169 7.18 -8.43 17.99
CA TYR A 169 6.66 -8.65 16.64
C TYR A 169 5.80 -7.48 16.16
N ARG A 170 5.01 -6.84 17.04
CA ARG A 170 4.27 -5.62 16.69
C ARG A 170 5.21 -4.46 16.36
N ALA A 171 6.28 -4.28 17.14
CA ALA A 171 7.29 -3.29 16.83
C ALA A 171 8.00 -3.58 15.50
N ALA A 172 8.28 -4.86 15.19
CA ALA A 172 8.86 -5.25 13.91
C ALA A 172 7.91 -4.99 12.72
N LEU A 173 6.60 -5.20 12.90
CA LEU A 173 5.60 -4.80 11.89
C LEU A 173 5.56 -3.28 11.70
N GLU A 174 5.59 -2.52 12.79
CA GLU A 174 5.62 -1.06 12.74
C GLU A 174 6.85 -0.56 11.98
N GLU A 175 8.03 -1.14 12.23
CA GLU A 175 9.25 -0.84 11.49
C GLU A 175 9.12 -1.20 10.01
N ALA A 176 8.61 -2.40 9.71
CA ALA A 176 8.45 -2.87 8.33
C ALA A 176 7.49 -1.99 7.52
N PHE A 177 6.34 -1.63 8.09
CA PHE A 177 5.37 -0.75 7.45
C PHE A 177 5.83 0.69 7.39
N SER A 178 6.53 1.18 8.41
CA SER A 178 7.15 2.51 8.37
C SER A 178 8.17 2.59 7.24
N PHE A 179 9.05 1.59 7.10
CA PHE A 179 9.96 1.50 5.96
C PHE A 179 9.16 1.52 4.67
N ARG A 180 8.19 0.61 4.51
CA ARG A 180 7.40 0.47 3.27
C ARG A 180 6.69 1.77 2.86
N VAL A 181 6.07 2.44 3.82
CA VAL A 181 5.27 3.66 3.58
C VAL A 181 6.16 4.83 3.19
N ASN A 182 7.35 4.92 3.80
CA ASN A 182 8.29 6.02 3.59
C ASN A 182 9.33 5.74 2.49
N TRP A 183 9.40 4.52 1.96
CA TRP A 183 10.45 4.12 1.03
C TRP A 183 10.43 4.96 -0.26
N ASP A 184 11.61 5.42 -0.69
CA ASP A 184 11.79 6.36 -1.80
C ASP A 184 12.38 5.73 -3.07
N GLY A 185 12.73 4.45 -3.02
CA GLY A 185 13.36 3.74 -4.13
C GLY A 185 14.86 3.48 -3.96
N GLU A 186 15.50 4.04 -2.94
CA GLU A 186 16.97 4.05 -2.84
C GLU A 186 17.51 3.00 -1.86
N GLU A 187 16.78 2.75 -0.76
CA GLU A 187 17.25 1.87 0.31
C GLU A 187 16.99 0.38 0.00
N ALA A 188 17.92 -0.49 0.37
CA ALA A 188 17.68 -1.93 0.27
C ALA A 188 16.65 -2.39 1.32
N THR A 189 15.71 -3.26 0.93
CA THR A 189 14.77 -3.87 1.87
C THR A 189 15.52 -4.61 2.98
N PRO A 190 15.28 -4.28 4.26
CA PRO A 190 15.81 -5.04 5.38
C PRO A 190 15.35 -6.49 5.33
N THR A 191 16.24 -7.41 5.73
CA THR A 191 15.88 -8.81 5.94
C THR A 191 15.52 -9.01 7.41
N PHE A 192 14.31 -9.49 7.66
CA PHE A 192 13.88 -9.90 8.99
C PHE A 192 14.05 -11.42 9.13
N SER A 193 14.78 -11.86 10.15
CA SER A 193 15.11 -13.29 10.37
C SER A 193 14.62 -13.83 11.72
N GLY A 194 13.70 -13.11 12.37
CA GLY A 194 13.18 -13.42 13.71
C GLY A 194 13.72 -12.49 14.78
N LEU A 195 13.21 -12.66 16.01
CA LEU A 195 13.54 -11.80 17.15
C LEU A 195 14.95 -12.07 17.72
N ASP A 196 15.45 -13.30 17.54
CA ASP A 196 16.75 -13.75 18.08
C ASP A 196 17.92 -13.68 17.07
N ALA A 197 17.70 -13.06 15.90
CA ALA A 197 18.61 -13.09 14.76
C ALA A 197 19.93 -12.33 14.95
#